data_AF-A0A2V7K6Y0-F1
#
_entry.id   AF-A0A2V7K6Y0-F1
#
_cell.length_a   1.000
_cell.length_b   1.000
_cell.length_c   1.000
_cell.angle_alpha   90.00
_cell.angle_beta   90.00
_cell.angle_gamma   90.00
#
_symmetry.space_group_name_H-M   'P 1'
#
loop_
_entity.id
_entity.type
_entity.pdbx_description
1 polymer ?
#
loop_
_entity_poly.entity_id
_entity_poly.type
_entity_poly.pdbx_seq_one_letter_code
_entity_poly.pdbx_strand_id
1 'polypeptide(L)'
;MKTRRYLLPVVVGAAVAAALSCREPSPLGTVSAALIGQDSVVDSATVNPHQVPVDSLVHAGGLLTCSPLPYDSATQVIGPLGGTIQVGMDTLVVPAGALLAPVAITMVAPSDTVNRVHFAPEGLTFQQPASLTMSYANCNTLGVQLPKQIAYTTDVLVILEYLKSWDDQNAQIVTGEVNHFSEYAIAW
;
A
#
# COMPACT_ATOMS: atom_id res chain seq x y z
N MET A 1 49.98 -4.86 -34.25
CA MET A 1 49.75 -3.58 -34.96
C MET A 1 48.90 -2.69 -34.07
N LYS A 2 49.34 -1.44 -33.84
CA LYS A 2 48.89 -0.54 -32.78
C LYS A 2 48.18 0.63 -33.45
N THR A 3 46.85 0.68 -33.39
CA THR A 3 46.08 1.74 -34.06
C THR A 3 45.78 2.88 -33.09
N ARG A 4 46.16 4.08 -33.53
CA ARG A 4 46.24 5.34 -32.78
C ARG A 4 44.99 6.17 -33.07
N ARG A 5 44.34 6.60 -31.97
CA ARG A 5 43.54 7.82 -31.70
C ARG A 5 43.14 8.71 -32.90
N TYR A 6 41.90 9.21 -32.91
CA TYR A 6 41.60 10.65 -33.00
C TYR A 6 40.24 10.99 -32.37
N LEU A 7 40.24 12.01 -31.51
CA LEU A 7 39.11 12.74 -30.95
C LEU A 7 38.55 13.71 -32.00
N LEU A 8 37.24 13.99 -31.97
CA LEU A 8 36.71 15.36 -32.03
C LEU A 8 35.24 15.40 -31.53
N PRO A 9 34.82 16.51 -30.90
CA PRO A 9 33.53 16.68 -30.26
C PRO A 9 32.52 17.38 -31.18
N VAL A 10 31.22 17.16 -30.96
CA VAL A 10 30.19 18.06 -31.50
C VAL A 10 29.25 18.43 -30.35
N VAL A 11 29.40 19.68 -29.91
CA VAL A 11 28.43 20.42 -29.10
C VAL A 11 27.50 21.13 -30.08
N VAL A 12 26.20 20.89 -30.00
CA VAL A 12 25.16 21.81 -30.47
C VAL A 12 24.03 21.77 -29.45
N GLY A 13 23.82 22.90 -28.79
CA GLY A 13 22.64 23.15 -27.96
C GLY A 13 21.51 23.75 -28.80
N ALA A 14 20.29 23.60 -28.30
CA ALA A 14 19.20 24.55 -28.55
C ALA A 14 18.17 24.42 -27.43
N ALA A 15 18.08 25.47 -26.62
CA ALA A 15 16.98 25.72 -25.70
C ALA A 15 15.71 26.06 -26.51
N VAL A 16 14.56 25.51 -26.12
CA VAL A 16 13.25 26.00 -26.58
C VAL A 16 12.29 26.12 -25.41
N ALA A 17 11.56 27.22 -25.48
CA ALA A 17 10.79 27.93 -24.48
C ALA A 17 9.62 27.18 -23.83
N ALA A 18 9.28 27.66 -22.63
CA ALA A 18 8.08 27.35 -21.89
C ALA A 18 6.78 27.71 -22.65
N ALA A 19 5.77 26.85 -22.53
CA ALA A 19 4.37 27.22 -22.69
C ALA A 19 3.64 26.90 -21.38
N LEU A 20 3.42 27.94 -20.58
CA LEU A 20 2.42 27.95 -19.51
C LEU A 20 1.04 27.96 -20.17
N SER A 21 0.21 26.95 -19.91
CA SER A 21 -1.23 27.04 -20.14
C SER A 21 -1.97 26.70 -18.87
N CYS A 22 -2.17 27.72 -18.03
CA CYS A 22 -3.19 27.71 -16.98
C CYS A 22 -4.49 28.23 -17.59
N ARG A 23 -5.57 27.42 -17.51
CA ARG A 23 -6.94 27.77 -17.08
C ARG A 23 -7.99 26.97 -17.86
N GLU A 24 -8.86 26.32 -17.12
CA GLU A 24 -10.27 26.71 -17.03
C GLU A 24 -10.91 26.07 -15.78
N PRO A 25 -11.45 26.87 -14.83
CA PRO A 25 -12.35 26.35 -13.80
C PRO A 25 -13.82 26.60 -14.18
N SER A 26 -14.69 25.76 -13.61
CA SER A 26 -16.14 25.96 -13.33
C SER A 26 -17.07 25.02 -14.12
N PRO A 27 -18.22 24.56 -13.55
CA PRO A 27 -19.02 25.27 -12.55
C PRO A 27 -19.31 24.52 -11.25
N LEU A 28 -19.51 25.34 -10.21
CA LEU A 28 -20.21 25.02 -8.98
C LEU A 28 -21.58 24.44 -9.33
N GLY A 29 -21.77 23.15 -9.06
CA GLY A 29 -23.08 22.54 -8.95
C GLY A 29 -23.78 23.09 -7.72
N THR A 30 -24.86 23.80 -7.97
CA THR A 30 -25.74 24.45 -6.99
C THR A 30 -26.19 23.50 -5.89
N VAL A 31 -26.07 23.98 -4.65
CA VAL A 31 -26.78 23.47 -3.48
C VAL A 31 -28.30 23.40 -3.76
N SER A 32 -28.86 22.20 -3.74
CA SER A 32 -30.31 22.02 -3.58
C SER A 32 -30.59 21.83 -2.09
N ALA A 33 -30.94 22.94 -1.44
CA ALA A 33 -31.67 22.91 -0.19
C ALA A 33 -33.14 22.62 -0.52
N ALA A 34 -33.60 21.40 -0.26
CA ALA A 34 -35.01 21.10 -0.09
C ALA A 34 -35.21 20.53 1.31
N LEU A 35 -35.86 21.35 2.12
CA LEU A 35 -36.27 21.16 3.51
C LEU A 35 -37.43 20.16 3.61
N ILE A 36 -37.27 19.13 4.43
CA ILE A 36 -38.22 18.51 5.39
C ILE A 36 -37.53 17.22 5.87
N GLY A 37 -37.18 16.98 7.13
CA GLY A 37 -37.66 17.49 8.41
C GLY A 37 -37.94 16.26 9.28
N GLN A 38 -37.04 15.91 10.20
CA GLN A 38 -37.38 15.22 11.44
C GLN A 38 -36.23 15.29 12.45
N ASP A 39 -36.55 15.92 13.56
CA ASP A 39 -35.76 16.12 14.76
C ASP A 39 -35.10 14.85 15.27
N SER A 40 -33.84 14.96 15.67
CA SER A 40 -33.37 14.35 16.91
C SER A 40 -32.30 15.25 17.52
N VAL A 41 -32.82 16.05 18.46
CA VAL A 41 -32.16 16.80 19.52
C VAL A 41 -30.72 16.35 19.78
N VAL A 42 -29.78 17.26 19.55
CA VAL A 42 -28.47 17.26 20.22
C VAL A 42 -28.73 17.52 21.70
N ASP A 43 -28.91 16.45 22.46
CA ASP A 43 -28.78 16.54 23.91
C ASP A 43 -27.28 16.62 24.23
N SER A 44 -26.90 17.72 24.90
CA SER A 44 -25.58 17.90 25.47
C SER A 44 -25.46 16.97 26.69
N ALA A 45 -25.35 15.67 26.42
CA ALA A 45 -25.08 14.68 27.45
C ALA A 45 -23.57 14.58 27.66
N THR A 46 -23.15 14.98 28.86
CA THR A 46 -21.89 14.68 29.51
C THR A 46 -21.36 13.31 29.08
N VAL A 47 -20.27 13.26 28.33
CA VAL A 47 -19.64 12.01 27.90
C VAL A 47 -19.16 11.25 29.13
N ASN A 48 -19.93 10.23 29.55
CA ASN A 48 -19.52 9.26 30.53
C ASN A 48 -18.58 8.25 29.84
N PRO A 49 -17.31 8.10 30.26
CA PRO A 49 -16.33 7.23 29.58
C PRO A 49 -16.66 5.73 29.65
N HIS A 50 -17.78 5.33 30.25
CA HIS A 50 -18.14 3.94 30.50
C HIS A 50 -19.14 3.30 29.53
N GLN A 51 -19.64 4.01 28.52
CA GLN A 51 -20.61 3.46 27.57
C GLN A 51 -20.17 3.73 26.13
N VAL A 52 -19.11 3.04 25.71
CA VAL A 52 -18.80 2.88 24.28
C VAL A 52 -19.67 1.73 23.75
N PRO A 53 -20.48 1.94 22.69
CA PRO A 53 -21.26 0.88 22.06
C PRO A 53 -20.35 -0.23 21.54
N VAL A 54 -20.67 -1.48 21.87
CA VAL A 54 -19.87 -2.67 21.51
C VAL A 54 -19.83 -2.97 20.00
N ASP A 55 -20.71 -2.36 19.20
CA ASP A 55 -20.62 -2.43 17.73
C ASP A 55 -19.39 -1.70 17.17
N SER A 56 -18.84 -0.72 17.90
CA SER A 56 -17.55 -0.09 17.57
C SER A 56 -16.35 -0.96 17.90
N LEU A 57 -16.51 -1.98 18.76
CA LEU A 57 -15.44 -2.93 19.11
C LEU A 57 -15.32 -4.09 18.11
N VAL A 58 -16.29 -4.26 17.21
CA VAL A 58 -16.22 -5.23 16.11
C VAL A 58 -15.26 -4.75 15.00
N HIS A 59 -14.81 -3.48 15.06
CA HIS A 59 -13.71 -2.91 14.27
C HIS A 59 -12.36 -2.87 15.00
N ALA A 60 -12.18 -3.69 16.05
CA ALA A 60 -10.90 -3.81 16.76
C ALA A 60 -9.72 -4.33 15.90
N GLY A 61 -9.92 -4.57 14.60
CA GLY A 61 -8.92 -4.95 13.59
C GLY A 61 -8.42 -3.80 12.68
N GLY A 62 -8.45 -2.55 13.13
CA GLY A 62 -8.10 -1.39 12.27
C GLY A 62 -6.69 -1.45 11.67
N LEU A 63 -6.41 -0.63 10.67
CA LEU A 63 -5.05 -0.49 10.12
C LEU A 63 -4.09 0.00 11.20
N LEU A 64 -2.86 -0.51 11.15
CA LEU A 64 -1.82 -0.17 12.10
C LEU A 64 -1.26 1.22 11.78
N THR A 65 -1.28 2.13 12.74
CA THR A 65 -0.70 3.47 12.57
C THR A 65 0.81 3.42 12.75
N CYS A 66 1.53 3.97 11.78
CA CYS A 66 2.98 3.89 11.68
C CYS A 66 3.62 5.25 11.40
N SER A 67 4.89 5.38 11.78
CA SER A 67 5.71 6.53 11.39
C SER A 67 6.13 6.36 9.92
N PRO A 68 5.96 7.37 9.05
CA PRO A 68 6.27 7.21 7.64
C PRO A 68 7.72 6.81 7.37
N LEU A 69 7.91 5.82 6.51
CA LEU A 69 9.21 5.40 5.96
C LEU A 69 9.43 6.04 4.57
N PRO A 70 10.67 6.07 4.05
CA PRO A 70 10.93 6.52 2.69
C PRO A 70 10.18 5.69 1.65
N TYR A 71 9.76 6.33 0.56
CA TYR A 71 9.23 5.62 -0.61
C TYR A 71 10.29 4.66 -1.17
N ASP A 72 9.89 3.42 -1.48
CA ASP A 72 10.73 2.46 -2.19
C ASP A 72 9.91 1.66 -3.21
N SER A 73 10.56 1.22 -4.29
CA SER A 73 9.91 0.47 -5.36
C SER A 73 10.92 -0.38 -6.12
N ALA A 74 10.54 -1.60 -6.44
CA ALA A 74 11.36 -2.52 -7.24
C ALA A 74 10.50 -3.19 -8.31
N THR A 75 11.10 -3.49 -9.46
CA THR A 75 10.48 -4.28 -10.53
C THR A 75 11.36 -5.45 -10.91
N GLN A 76 10.78 -6.63 -10.99
CA GLN A 76 11.49 -7.85 -11.37
C GLN A 76 10.65 -8.74 -12.28
N VAL A 77 11.30 -9.35 -13.27
CA VAL A 77 10.66 -10.39 -14.09
C VAL A 77 10.75 -11.72 -13.35
N ILE A 78 9.61 -12.25 -12.93
CA ILE A 78 9.50 -13.54 -12.24
C ILE A 78 8.76 -14.51 -13.16
N GLY A 79 9.32 -15.70 -13.34
CA GLY A 79 8.74 -16.76 -14.16
C GLY A 79 8.40 -18.01 -13.34
N PRO A 80 8.21 -19.16 -14.01
CA PRO A 80 7.80 -20.40 -13.35
C PRO A 80 8.73 -20.93 -12.27
N LEU A 81 9.99 -20.49 -12.24
CA LEU A 81 10.94 -20.87 -11.19
C LEU A 81 10.74 -20.11 -9.87
N GLY A 82 9.83 -19.13 -9.84
CA GLY A 82 9.65 -18.25 -8.69
C GLY A 82 10.72 -17.18 -8.61
N GLY A 83 10.71 -16.42 -7.51
CA GLY A 83 11.61 -15.31 -7.28
C GLY A 83 11.25 -14.51 -6.04
N THR A 84 12.04 -13.49 -5.75
CA THR A 84 11.86 -12.63 -4.57
C THR A 84 11.99 -11.18 -4.99
N ILE A 85 11.12 -10.31 -4.47
CA ILE A 85 11.19 -8.86 -4.60
C ILE A 85 11.31 -8.29 -3.19
N GLN A 86 12.21 -7.32 -3.01
CA GLN A 86 12.41 -6.61 -1.75
C GLN A 86 12.23 -5.12 -2.00
N VAL A 87 11.47 -4.45 -1.13
CA VAL A 87 11.41 -2.99 -1.02
C VAL A 87 11.47 -2.60 0.45
N GLY A 88 12.39 -1.74 0.83
CA GLY A 88 12.65 -1.43 2.23
C GLY A 88 12.84 -2.70 3.07
N MET A 89 11.97 -2.88 4.06
CA MET A 89 11.94 -4.05 4.95
C MET A 89 10.92 -5.12 4.53
N ASP A 90 10.19 -4.88 3.44
CA ASP A 90 9.09 -5.75 2.99
C ASP A 90 9.55 -6.65 1.83
N THR A 91 9.16 -7.92 1.90
CA THR A 91 9.60 -8.97 0.97
C THR A 91 8.39 -9.68 0.37
N LEU A 92 8.32 -9.77 -0.95
CA LEU A 92 7.46 -10.73 -1.65
C LEU A 92 8.29 -11.93 -2.11
N VAL A 93 7.91 -13.13 -1.69
CA VAL A 93 8.46 -14.39 -2.19
C VAL A 93 7.40 -15.10 -3.04
N VAL A 94 7.67 -15.23 -4.33
CA VAL A 94 6.84 -15.98 -5.28
C VAL A 94 7.43 -17.39 -5.41
N PRO A 95 6.71 -18.45 -4.99
CA PRO A 95 7.25 -19.81 -5.07
C PRO A 95 7.29 -20.32 -6.52
N ALA A 96 8.08 -21.37 -6.75
CA ALA A 96 8.10 -22.05 -8.04
C ALA A 96 6.71 -22.62 -8.38
N GLY A 97 6.29 -22.46 -9.63
CA GLY A 97 4.97 -22.89 -10.09
C GLY A 97 3.83 -21.91 -9.80
N ALA A 98 4.06 -20.82 -9.05
CA ALA A 98 3.04 -19.79 -8.82
C ALA A 98 2.65 -19.03 -10.10
N LEU A 99 3.58 -18.91 -11.05
CA LEU A 99 3.37 -18.30 -12.37
C LEU A 99 3.64 -19.30 -13.48
N LEU A 100 2.83 -19.27 -14.55
CA LEU A 100 3.00 -20.16 -15.71
C LEU A 100 3.88 -19.56 -16.81
N ALA A 101 4.12 -18.25 -16.75
CA ALA A 101 4.96 -17.53 -17.69
C ALA A 101 5.71 -16.39 -16.96
N PRO A 102 6.79 -15.85 -17.54
CA PRO A 102 7.46 -14.66 -17.02
C PRO A 102 6.51 -13.45 -16.97
N VAL A 103 6.43 -12.79 -15.82
CA VAL A 103 5.67 -11.55 -15.59
C VAL A 103 6.61 -10.51 -15.00
N ALA A 104 6.58 -9.28 -15.51
CA ALA A 104 7.22 -8.14 -14.88
C ALA A 104 6.34 -7.67 -13.72
N ILE A 105 6.84 -7.82 -12.50
CA ILE A 105 6.13 -7.52 -11.26
C ILE A 105 6.77 -6.30 -10.62
N THR A 106 5.97 -5.31 -10.28
CA THR A 106 6.39 -4.13 -9.52
C THR A 106 5.78 -4.19 -8.13
N MET A 107 6.60 -3.95 -7.11
CA MET A 107 6.19 -3.77 -5.72
C MET A 107 6.55 -2.35 -5.30
N VAL A 108 5.60 -1.61 -4.74
CA VAL A 108 5.80 -0.22 -4.29
C VAL A 108 5.43 -0.12 -2.81
N ALA A 109 6.35 0.37 -1.99
CA ALA A 109 6.10 0.78 -0.60
C ALA A 109 6.08 2.32 -0.53
N PRO A 110 4.90 2.96 -0.55
CA PRO A 110 4.80 4.40 -0.47
C PRO A 110 5.14 4.93 0.93
N SER A 111 5.54 6.21 1.00
CA SER A 111 5.68 6.91 2.27
C SER A 111 4.29 7.32 2.78
N ASP A 112 3.81 6.67 3.85
CA ASP A 112 2.50 6.93 4.45
C ASP A 112 2.49 6.62 5.96
N THR A 113 1.39 6.96 6.62
CA THR A 113 1.07 6.70 8.04
C THR A 113 0.61 5.28 8.32
N VAL A 114 0.53 4.43 7.29
CA VAL A 114 0.27 2.99 7.38
C VAL A 114 1.31 2.29 6.51
N ASN A 115 1.88 1.21 7.02
CA ASN A 115 2.74 0.37 6.20
C ASN A 115 1.86 -0.40 5.20
N ARG A 116 1.98 -0.04 3.93
CA ARG A 116 1.28 -0.67 2.82
C ARG A 116 2.20 -0.97 1.66
N VAL A 117 1.80 -1.90 0.81
CA VAL A 117 2.45 -2.22 -0.46
C VAL A 117 1.41 -2.31 -1.58
N HIS A 118 1.76 -1.74 -2.73
CA HIS A 118 1.01 -1.87 -3.97
C HIS A 118 1.75 -2.82 -4.92
N PHE A 119 1.01 -3.74 -5.56
CA PHE A 119 1.55 -4.60 -6.60
C PHE A 119 0.96 -4.31 -7.98
N ALA A 120 1.85 -4.27 -8.98
CA ALA A 120 1.49 -4.23 -10.39
C ALA A 120 2.10 -5.43 -11.15
N PRO A 121 1.44 -5.94 -12.21
CA PRO A 121 0.15 -5.49 -12.73
C PRO A 121 -1.04 -5.92 -11.86
N GLU A 122 -2.06 -5.08 -11.78
CA GLU A 122 -3.29 -5.39 -11.04
C GLU A 122 -3.98 -6.66 -11.56
N GLY A 123 -4.58 -7.42 -10.65
CA GLY A 123 -5.38 -8.60 -11.00
C GLY A 123 -4.59 -9.84 -11.40
N LEU A 124 -3.24 -9.78 -11.41
CA LEU A 124 -2.44 -11.00 -11.55
C LEU A 124 -2.82 -11.97 -10.42
N THR A 125 -3.16 -13.21 -10.75
CA THR A 125 -3.52 -14.25 -9.79
C THR A 125 -2.50 -15.37 -9.86
N PHE A 126 -2.02 -15.84 -8.71
CA PHE A 126 -1.07 -16.94 -8.63
C PHE A 126 -1.76 -18.30 -8.65
N GLN A 127 -1.06 -19.30 -9.22
CA GLN A 127 -1.47 -20.71 -9.13
C GLN A 127 -1.17 -21.32 -7.75
N GLN A 128 -0.22 -20.72 -7.03
CA GLN A 128 0.14 -21.04 -5.66
C GLN A 128 0.38 -19.73 -4.91
N PRO A 129 -0.12 -19.56 -3.66
CA PRO A 129 0.02 -18.31 -2.95
C PRO A 129 1.48 -17.86 -2.83
N ALA A 130 1.74 -16.58 -3.09
CA ALA A 130 3.01 -15.96 -2.73
C ALA A 130 3.02 -15.61 -1.23
N SER A 131 4.21 -15.41 -0.66
CA SER A 131 4.36 -14.96 0.73
C SER A 131 4.81 -13.51 0.76
N LEU A 132 4.02 -12.64 1.38
CA LEU A 132 4.37 -11.26 1.64
C LEU A 132 4.75 -11.11 3.11
N THR A 133 5.99 -10.75 3.38
CA THR A 133 6.45 -10.37 4.72
C THR A 133 6.55 -8.86 4.79
N MET A 134 5.91 -8.25 5.79
CA MET A 134 5.98 -6.81 6.02
C MET A 134 6.44 -6.51 7.44
N SER A 135 7.27 -5.47 7.61
CA SER A 135 7.67 -5.01 8.94
C SER A 135 6.66 -4.03 9.51
N TYR A 136 6.45 -4.08 10.82
CA TYR A 136 5.72 -3.06 11.59
C TYR A 136 6.58 -2.46 12.71
N ALA A 137 7.91 -2.54 12.59
CA ALA A 137 8.83 -2.02 13.62
C ALA A 137 8.69 -0.50 13.85
N ASN A 138 8.23 0.24 12.84
CA ASN A 138 7.94 1.68 12.89
C ASN A 138 6.50 2.01 13.33
N CYS A 139 5.71 1.00 13.74
CA CYS A 139 4.30 1.16 14.07
C CYS A 139 4.04 1.26 15.57
N ASN A 140 3.02 2.03 15.94
CA ASN A 140 2.58 2.15 17.32
C ASN A 140 1.65 0.98 17.67
N THR A 141 2.12 0.06 18.48
CA THR A 141 1.33 -1.09 18.95
C THR A 141 0.54 -0.78 20.23
N LEU A 142 0.52 0.46 20.73
CA LEU A 142 -0.27 0.87 21.89
C LEU A 142 -0.08 0.00 23.15
N GLY A 143 1.02 -0.76 23.24
CA GLY A 143 1.24 -1.76 24.29
C GLY A 143 0.34 -3.01 24.22
N VAL A 144 -0.39 -3.20 23.12
CA VAL A 144 -1.35 -4.27 22.89
C VAL A 144 -0.69 -5.44 22.16
N GLN A 145 -0.77 -6.65 22.74
CA GLN A 145 -0.18 -7.88 22.21
C GLN A 145 -1.11 -8.66 21.26
N LEU A 146 -2.00 -7.97 20.54
CA LEU A 146 -2.82 -8.61 19.52
C LEU A 146 -1.95 -9.00 18.31
N PRO A 147 -2.12 -10.22 17.75
CA PRO A 147 -1.38 -10.65 16.57
C PRO A 147 -1.65 -9.74 15.39
N LYS A 148 -0.63 -9.31 14.65
CA LYS A 148 -0.82 -8.52 13.43
C LYS A 148 -1.20 -9.39 12.24
N GLN A 149 -1.91 -8.78 11.30
CA GLN A 149 -2.34 -9.42 10.06
C GLN A 149 -2.04 -8.50 8.87
N ILE A 150 -1.97 -9.10 7.69
CA ILE A 150 -2.00 -8.34 6.43
C ILE A 150 -3.44 -8.29 5.95
N ALA A 151 -3.92 -7.09 5.61
CA ALA A 151 -5.22 -6.84 5.04
C ALA A 151 -5.10 -6.50 3.56
N TYR A 152 -5.96 -7.07 2.73
CA TYR A 152 -6.28 -6.58 1.41
C TYR A 152 -7.12 -5.31 1.55
N THR A 153 -6.70 -4.22 0.92
CA THR A 153 -7.36 -2.92 0.99
C THR A 153 -7.72 -2.35 -0.37
N THR A 154 -8.52 -1.28 -0.36
CA THR A 154 -8.59 -0.33 -1.49
C THR A 154 -7.39 0.63 -1.46
N ASP A 155 -7.25 1.45 -2.51
CA ASP A 155 -6.26 2.54 -2.59
C ASP A 155 -6.45 3.62 -1.51
N VAL A 156 -7.69 3.79 -1.04
CA VAL A 156 -8.07 4.66 0.07
C VAL A 156 -8.12 3.94 1.43
N LEU A 157 -7.43 2.79 1.54
CA LEU A 157 -7.19 2.08 2.81
C LEU A 157 -8.45 1.51 3.50
N VAL A 158 -9.53 1.28 2.76
CA VAL A 158 -10.66 0.46 3.26
C VAL A 158 -10.27 -1.01 3.23
N ILE A 159 -10.33 -1.69 4.37
CA ILE A 159 -10.09 -3.14 4.49
C ILE A 159 -11.22 -3.91 3.81
N LEU A 160 -10.85 -4.82 2.91
CA LEU A 160 -11.76 -5.71 2.19
C LEU A 160 -11.71 -7.14 2.76
N GLU A 161 -10.52 -7.62 3.07
CA GLU A 161 -10.29 -8.99 3.58
C GLU A 161 -8.98 -9.06 4.38
N TYR A 162 -8.90 -9.95 5.36
CA TYR A 162 -7.64 -10.29 6.04
C TYR A 162 -7.04 -11.55 5.42
N LEU A 163 -5.74 -11.50 5.15
CA LEU A 163 -4.99 -12.64 4.64
C LEU A 163 -4.73 -13.62 5.78
N LYS A 164 -4.62 -14.90 5.43
CA LYS A 164 -4.03 -15.89 6.32
C LYS A 164 -2.59 -15.47 6.62
N SER A 165 -2.39 -15.00 7.85
CA SER A 165 -1.17 -14.34 8.29
C SER A 165 -0.55 -15.03 9.49
N TRP A 166 0.77 -14.90 9.63
CA TRP A 166 1.54 -15.32 10.78
C TRP A 166 2.37 -14.14 11.29
N ASP A 167 2.21 -13.82 12.57
CA ASP A 167 2.89 -12.69 13.22
C ASP A 167 4.12 -13.18 14.01
N ASP A 168 5.29 -12.58 13.74
CA ASP A 168 6.48 -12.69 14.58
C ASP A 168 6.68 -11.39 15.35
N GLN A 169 6.15 -11.36 16.58
CA GLN A 169 6.21 -10.21 17.48
C GLN A 169 7.64 -9.87 17.93
N ASN A 170 8.56 -10.82 17.91
CA ASN A 170 9.94 -10.57 18.31
C ASN A 170 10.70 -9.86 17.18
N ALA A 171 10.47 -10.28 15.94
CA ALA A 171 11.06 -9.64 14.77
C ALA A 171 10.26 -8.40 14.29
N GLN A 172 9.06 -8.19 14.83
CA GLN A 172 8.13 -7.14 14.41
C GLN A 172 7.81 -7.21 12.91
N ILE A 173 7.51 -8.42 12.44
CA ILE A 173 7.12 -8.71 11.07
C ILE A 173 5.87 -9.58 11.02
N VAL A 174 5.07 -9.41 9.98
CA VAL A 174 3.92 -10.27 9.68
C VAL A 174 4.07 -10.85 8.28
N THR A 175 3.81 -12.14 8.12
CA THR A 175 3.84 -12.82 6.82
C THR A 175 2.43 -13.29 6.45
N GLY A 176 1.92 -12.84 5.30
CA GLY A 176 0.62 -13.21 4.76
C GLY A 176 0.70 -13.97 3.43
N GLU A 177 -0.26 -14.87 3.21
CA GLU A 177 -0.45 -15.57 1.92
C GLU A 177 -1.19 -14.68 0.91
N VAL A 178 -0.51 -14.32 -0.20
CA VAL A 178 -1.04 -13.45 -1.26
C VAL A 178 -1.43 -14.28 -2.48
N ASN A 179 -2.71 -14.25 -2.84
CA ASN A 179 -3.24 -15.01 -3.98
C ASN A 179 -3.32 -14.20 -5.28
N HIS A 180 -3.38 -12.87 -5.18
CA HIS A 180 -3.49 -11.98 -6.31
C HIS A 180 -2.76 -10.66 -6.06
N PHE A 181 -2.60 -9.82 -7.08
CA PHE A 181 -1.98 -8.50 -6.94
C PHE A 181 -3.01 -7.40 -6.70
N SER A 182 -2.74 -6.63 -5.65
CA SER A 182 -3.59 -5.56 -5.15
C SER A 182 -2.84 -4.65 -4.18
N GLU A 183 -3.59 -3.86 -3.40
CA GLU A 183 -3.11 -3.09 -2.26
C GLU A 183 -3.17 -3.93 -0.98
N TYR A 184 -2.08 -3.94 -0.21
CA TYR A 184 -2.03 -4.63 1.08
C TYR A 184 -1.49 -3.72 2.17
N ALA A 185 -2.03 -3.81 3.37
CA ALA A 185 -1.61 -3.02 4.51
C ALA A 185 -1.60 -3.84 5.80
N ILE A 186 -0.80 -3.42 6.79
CA ILE A 186 -0.76 -4.08 8.10
C ILE A 186 -1.95 -3.64 8.96
N ALA A 187 -2.58 -4.60 9.63
CA ALA A 187 -3.73 -4.42 10.51
C ALA A 187 -3.58 -5.19 11.85
N TRP A 188 -4.53 -4.94 12.75
CA TRP A 188 -4.68 -5.59 14.06
C TRP A 188 -5.32 -6.97 14.01
#